data_AF-D8LEA7-F1
#
_entry.id   AF-D8LEA7-F1
#
_cell.length_a   1.000
_cell.length_b   1.000
_cell.length_c   1.000
_cell.angle_alpha   90.00
_cell.angle_beta   90.00
_cell.angle_gamma   90.00
#
_symmetry.space_group_name_H-M   'P 1'
#
loop_
_entity.id
_entity.type
_entity.pdbx_description
1 polymer ?
#
loop_
_entity_poly.entity_id
_entity_poly.type
_entity_poly.pdbx_seq_one_letter_code
_entity_poly.pdbx_strand_id
1 'polypeptide(L)'
;MMDVVVPAARKADEGDVAPVAVAAALDFLSSPCRTSARFPGLRVVFAAEEGSTALVALREHAPALAEAGHESRLVMKACALPDVSKAGARCAYLVNPCNWRLVAGGARTNMLVNRAAGDSLRQGSLEGGRTRALVAEPFAVKLSQDSPLRSEGVDTVIQVLGPNLDPRFPECLANEPDRARYLLRQCYDKTLDSFWKLVSSETSGAAAVVATPTAAADTAAAASAAAAPGASGGGGGGHCSGSAAAADTGVGKGAVTKRKRALALPEYRRTPPTPVKGAGHWKAVLFQYLKDEPMPVELQREVYFSDNQCVVVYDGYPKSRYHLLLLPKPKFLDVKQASELRRDEHLSSLRQLHATATAVAEALSQQGAGVIRCGYHGIPSLEPLHLHIISQDFDSERLTKRKHWNSFTTDFFLDASWVEARLLERGSLGLDKERLKALEATPLRCFRCHSPMTNMTKLKEHLLGCNLPVPKKNSCGGGGSSDA
;
A
#
# COMPACT_ATOMS: atom_id res chain seq x y z
N MET A 1 3.18 30.82 19.27
CA MET A 1 2.79 29.56 19.94
C MET A 1 2.57 28.53 18.85
N MET A 2 3.20 27.36 18.96
CA MET A 2 3.24 26.38 17.88
C MET A 2 2.31 25.23 18.23
N ASP A 3 1.13 25.26 17.64
CA ASP A 3 0.07 24.30 17.95
C ASP A 3 -0.13 23.35 16.77
N VAL A 4 -0.10 22.05 17.03
CA VAL A 4 -0.56 21.01 16.11
C VAL A 4 -1.81 20.37 16.68
N VAL A 5 -2.89 20.39 15.91
CA VAL A 5 -4.14 19.73 16.32
C VAL A 5 -4.20 18.33 15.74
N VAL A 6 -4.40 17.35 16.62
CA VAL A 6 -4.49 15.92 16.30
C VAL A 6 -5.87 15.40 16.71
N PRO A 7 -6.55 14.59 15.89
CA PRO A 7 -7.76 13.91 16.33
C PRO A 7 -7.49 12.97 17.52
N ALA A 8 -8.35 12.96 18.54
CA ALA A 8 -8.13 12.16 19.76
C ALA A 8 -8.09 10.63 19.54
N ALA A 9 -8.67 10.13 18.46
CA ALA A 9 -8.54 8.78 17.92
C ALA A 9 -9.49 8.68 16.72
N ARG A 10 -9.29 7.70 15.84
CA ARG A 10 -10.28 7.38 14.80
C ARG A 10 -11.50 6.76 15.47
N LYS A 11 -12.65 7.45 15.45
CA LYS A 11 -13.94 6.79 15.67
C LYS A 11 -14.09 5.78 14.53
N ALA A 12 -13.88 4.50 14.82
CA ALA A 12 -14.38 3.45 13.94
C ALA A 12 -15.89 3.54 14.10
N ASP A 13 -16.59 3.92 13.04
CA ASP A 13 -18.04 3.89 13.06
C ASP A 13 -18.47 2.44 13.36
N GLU A 14 -18.94 2.22 14.60
CA GLU A 14 -19.60 1.03 15.14
C GLU A 14 -18.75 -0.23 15.43
N GLY A 15 -17.77 -0.14 16.35
CA GLY A 15 -17.15 -1.33 16.96
C GLY A 15 -16.03 -1.00 17.95
N ASP A 16 -15.74 -1.92 18.88
CA ASP A 16 -14.81 -1.90 20.05
C ASP A 16 -13.33 -1.52 19.79
N VAL A 17 -13.07 -0.49 18.98
CA VAL A 17 -11.73 -0.06 18.56
C VAL A 17 -11.15 1.05 19.46
N ALA A 18 -11.98 1.61 20.37
CA ALA A 18 -11.57 2.67 21.29
C ALA A 18 -10.32 2.33 22.14
N PRO A 19 -10.14 1.10 22.67
CA PRO A 19 -9.00 0.80 23.55
C PRO A 19 -7.64 0.86 22.85
N VAL A 20 -7.53 0.35 21.61
CA VAL A 20 -6.26 0.30 20.87
C VAL A 20 -5.77 1.70 20.49
N ALA A 21 -6.69 2.57 20.06
CA ALA A 21 -6.34 3.93 19.68
C ALA A 21 -6.00 4.81 20.89
N VAL A 22 -6.72 4.64 22.00
CA VAL A 22 -6.39 5.27 23.28
C VAL A 22 -5.03 4.79 23.78
N ALA A 23 -4.79 3.47 23.79
CA ALA A 23 -3.51 2.91 24.24
C ALA A 23 -2.32 3.43 23.41
N ALA A 24 -2.47 3.54 22.08
CA ALA A 24 -1.43 4.10 21.22
C ALA A 24 -1.18 5.59 21.49
N ALA A 25 -2.23 6.36 21.80
CA ALA A 25 -2.09 7.76 22.18
C ALA A 25 -1.43 7.90 23.55
N LEU A 26 -1.79 7.08 24.53
CA LEU A 26 -1.16 7.05 25.84
C LEU A 26 0.32 6.65 25.73
N ASP A 27 0.67 5.62 24.96
CA ASP A 27 2.07 5.27 24.72
C ASP A 27 2.87 6.44 24.19
N PHE A 28 2.27 7.17 23.23
CA PHE A 28 2.86 8.35 22.64
C PHE A 28 3.11 9.45 23.67
N LEU A 29 2.15 9.68 24.57
CA LEU A 29 2.22 10.72 25.59
C LEU A 29 3.12 10.33 26.78
N SER A 30 3.17 9.04 27.15
CA SER A 30 3.96 8.51 28.26
C SER A 30 5.42 8.21 27.90
N SER A 31 5.75 8.17 26.61
CA SER A 31 7.14 7.97 26.16
C SER A 31 8.00 9.14 26.61
N PRO A 32 9.13 8.91 27.31
CA PRO A 32 10.04 9.95 27.75
C PRO A 32 10.52 10.77 26.55
N CYS A 33 9.84 11.89 26.33
CA CYS A 33 10.36 13.05 25.68
C CYS A 33 10.72 12.94 24.16
N ARG A 34 9.71 13.13 23.30
CA ARG A 34 9.90 13.94 22.07
C ARG A 34 9.33 15.37 22.20
N THR A 35 8.52 15.63 23.23
CA THR A 35 7.88 16.92 23.48
C THR A 35 8.65 17.84 24.44
N SER A 36 9.51 17.32 25.34
CA SER A 36 10.11 18.15 26.42
C SER A 36 11.60 18.56 26.27
N ALA A 37 12.44 17.85 25.50
CA ALA A 37 13.89 18.11 25.38
C ALA A 37 14.23 18.79 24.06
N ARG A 38 13.37 18.63 23.05
CA ARG A 38 13.58 19.16 21.71
C ARG A 38 12.78 20.45 21.45
N PHE A 39 11.64 20.67 22.15
CA PHE A 39 10.68 21.74 21.77
C PHE A 39 9.98 22.44 22.95
N PRO A 40 10.60 23.45 23.59
CA PRO A 40 10.01 24.12 24.74
C PRO A 40 8.72 24.95 24.47
N GLY A 41 8.30 25.14 23.22
CA GLY A 41 7.09 25.93 22.87
C GLY A 41 5.97 25.18 22.13
N LEU A 42 6.09 23.86 21.91
CA LEU A 42 5.09 23.04 21.22
C LEU A 42 3.89 22.74 22.12
N ARG A 43 2.68 22.95 21.60
CA ARG A 43 1.45 22.37 22.17
C ARG A 43 0.83 21.38 21.20
N VAL A 44 0.53 20.18 21.69
CA VAL A 44 -0.26 19.18 20.98
C VAL A 44 -1.69 19.28 21.48
N VAL A 45 -2.61 19.61 20.58
CA VAL A 45 -4.03 19.76 20.89
C VAL A 45 -4.76 18.51 20.42
N PHE A 46 -5.22 17.67 21.34
CA PHE A 46 -6.10 16.56 21.01
C PHE A 46 -7.54 17.05 20.93
N ALA A 47 -8.13 16.96 19.74
CA ALA A 47 -9.50 17.40 19.48
C ALA A 47 -10.41 16.23 19.10
N ALA A 48 -11.59 16.15 19.71
CA ALA A 48 -12.67 15.27 19.30
C ALA A 48 -14.01 15.80 19.81
N GLU A 49 -15.13 15.26 19.32
CA GLU A 49 -16.46 15.69 19.75
C GLU A 49 -16.68 15.50 21.26
N GLU A 50 -17.55 16.34 21.84
CA GLU A 50 -17.97 16.19 23.23
C GLU A 50 -18.53 14.78 23.47
N GLY A 51 -18.15 14.17 24.59
CA GLY A 51 -18.53 12.78 24.92
C GLY A 51 -17.78 11.69 24.12
N SER A 52 -16.77 12.03 23.33
CA SER A 52 -15.90 11.04 22.68
C SER A 52 -15.18 10.18 23.73
N THR A 53 -15.31 8.85 23.61
CA THR A 53 -14.64 7.87 24.49
C THR A 53 -13.13 8.06 24.54
N ALA A 54 -12.52 8.50 23.43
CA ALA A 54 -11.10 8.80 23.38
C ALA A 54 -10.73 10.03 24.21
N LEU A 55 -11.54 11.09 24.18
CA LEU A 55 -11.33 12.28 25.02
C LEU A 55 -11.52 11.97 26.50
N VAL A 56 -12.53 11.16 26.85
CA VAL A 56 -12.77 10.71 28.22
C VAL A 56 -11.57 9.92 28.74
N ALA A 57 -11.13 8.90 27.99
CA ALA A 57 -10.00 8.07 28.39
C ALA A 57 -8.68 8.85 28.48
N LEU A 58 -8.44 9.79 27.56
CA LEU A 58 -7.26 10.67 27.65
C LEU A 58 -7.33 11.58 28.89
N ARG A 59 -8.51 12.13 29.23
CA ARG A 59 -8.71 12.97 30.43
C ARG A 59 -8.47 12.19 31.72
N GLU A 60 -8.90 10.93 31.79
CA GLU A 60 -8.64 10.07 32.96
C GLU A 60 -7.15 9.84 33.21
N HIS A 61 -6.34 9.82 32.15
CA HIS A 61 -4.88 9.66 32.25
C HIS A 61 -4.13 11.00 32.33
N ALA A 62 -4.82 12.13 32.25
CA ALA A 62 -4.22 13.46 32.30
C ALA A 62 -3.42 13.75 33.58
N PRO A 63 -3.82 13.31 34.80
CA PRO A 63 -3.03 13.52 36.01
C PRO A 63 -1.63 12.87 35.96
N ALA A 64 -1.51 11.67 35.39
CA ALA A 64 -0.20 11.01 35.23
C ALA A 64 0.69 11.72 34.21
N LEU A 65 0.10 12.31 33.17
CA LEU A 65 0.81 13.12 32.18
C LEU A 65 1.22 14.49 32.74
N ALA A 66 0.41 15.03 33.65
CA ALA A 66 0.66 16.26 34.38
C ALA A 66 1.87 16.14 35.32
N GLU A 67 1.92 15.07 36.12
CA GLU A 67 3.03 14.75 37.02
C GLU A 67 4.36 14.55 36.27
N ALA A 68 4.31 14.12 35.01
CA ALA A 68 5.47 14.04 34.12
C ALA A 68 5.93 15.39 33.52
N GLY A 69 5.34 16.52 33.94
CA GLY A 69 5.74 17.88 33.55
C GLY A 69 5.14 18.37 32.22
N HIS A 70 4.04 17.78 31.76
CA HIS A 70 3.44 18.08 30.45
C HIS A 70 2.15 18.94 30.48
N GLU A 71 1.72 19.44 31.65
CA GLU A 71 0.43 20.14 31.83
C GLU A 71 0.15 21.30 30.87
N SER A 72 1.18 22.08 30.50
CA SER A 72 1.02 23.26 29.63
C SER A 72 1.10 22.96 28.13
N ARG A 73 1.39 21.71 27.75
CA ARG A 73 1.75 21.31 26.37
C ARG A 73 0.78 20.34 25.73
N LEU A 74 -0.01 19.63 26.52
CA LEU A 74 -1.05 18.74 26.05
C LEU A 74 -2.40 19.37 26.35
N VAL A 75 -3.11 19.79 25.30
CA VAL A 75 -4.41 20.43 25.43
C VAL A 75 -5.47 19.48 24.88
N MET A 76 -6.49 19.19 25.66
CA MET A 76 -7.62 18.38 25.21
C MET A 76 -8.82 19.30 24.95
N LYS A 77 -9.36 19.29 23.72
CA LYS A 77 -10.47 20.16 23.31
C LYS A 77 -11.64 19.33 22.81
N ALA A 78 -12.80 19.53 23.43
CA ALA A 78 -14.05 18.97 22.94
C ALA A 78 -14.59 19.85 21.79
N CYS A 79 -14.32 19.45 20.56
CA CYS A 79 -14.80 20.08 19.33
C CYS A 79 -14.68 19.13 18.13
N ALA A 80 -15.56 19.30 17.14
CA ALA A 80 -15.39 18.65 15.84
C ALA A 80 -14.29 19.37 15.05
N LEU A 81 -13.43 18.63 14.35
CA LEU A 81 -12.53 19.25 13.38
C LEU A 81 -13.29 19.66 12.13
N PRO A 82 -12.97 20.83 11.53
CA PRO A 82 -11.83 21.70 11.85
C PRO A 82 -12.12 22.88 12.81
N ASP A 83 -13.25 22.90 13.51
CA ASP A 83 -13.77 24.05 14.31
C ASP A 83 -13.02 24.32 15.64
N VAL A 84 -11.72 24.06 15.68
CA VAL A 84 -10.90 24.15 16.90
C VAL A 84 -10.72 25.59 17.38
N SER A 85 -10.66 26.53 16.42
CA SER A 85 -10.62 27.97 16.64
C SER A 85 -11.79 28.45 17.50
N LYS A 86 -12.99 27.94 17.21
CA LYS A 86 -14.24 28.23 17.94
C LYS A 86 -14.22 27.67 19.36
N ALA A 87 -13.46 26.60 19.59
CA ALA A 87 -13.19 26.04 20.91
C ALA A 87 -12.02 26.72 21.66
N GLY A 88 -11.56 27.88 21.17
CA GLY A 88 -10.55 28.71 21.81
C GLY A 88 -9.11 28.21 21.61
N ALA A 89 -8.85 27.41 20.58
CA ALA A 89 -7.50 27.01 20.19
C ALA A 89 -7.27 27.30 18.70
N ARG A 90 -6.36 28.24 18.39
CA ARG A 90 -5.94 28.52 17.02
C ARG A 90 -4.72 27.68 16.69
N CYS A 91 -4.69 27.09 15.50
CA CYS A 91 -3.55 26.28 15.05
C CYS A 91 -3.24 26.58 13.59
N ALA A 92 -1.95 26.75 13.27
CA ALA A 92 -1.49 26.83 11.89
C ALA A 92 -1.39 25.45 11.23
N TYR A 93 -1.34 24.38 12.03
CA TYR A 93 -1.13 23.01 11.59
C TYR A 93 -2.26 22.11 12.09
N LEU A 94 -3.00 21.53 11.15
CA LEU A 94 -4.11 20.62 11.42
C LEU A 94 -3.82 19.22 10.88
N VAL A 95 -3.99 18.19 11.69
CA VAL A 95 -3.83 16.80 11.24
C VAL A 95 -5.17 16.26 10.79
N ASN A 96 -5.22 15.78 9.55
CA ASN A 96 -6.40 15.17 8.97
C ASN A 96 -6.22 13.64 8.85
N PRO A 97 -7.08 12.83 9.48
CA PRO A 97 -7.09 11.38 9.31
C PRO A 97 -7.68 11.02 7.94
N CYS A 98 -6.86 11.11 6.90
CA CYS A 98 -7.29 10.99 5.52
C CYS A 98 -7.65 9.54 5.14
N ASN A 99 -8.37 9.39 4.02
CA ASN A 99 -8.46 8.11 3.35
C ASN A 99 -7.30 7.93 2.36
N TRP A 100 -7.03 6.69 1.95
CA TRP A 100 -5.91 6.35 1.08
C TRP A 100 -5.97 7.01 -0.30
N ARG A 101 -7.11 7.56 -0.74
CA ARG A 101 -7.27 8.27 -2.02
C ARG A 101 -6.99 9.78 -1.92
N LEU A 102 -6.76 10.33 -0.73
CA LEU A 102 -6.58 11.76 -0.51
C LEU A 102 -7.74 12.61 -1.07
N VAL A 103 -8.97 12.14 -0.91
CA VAL A 103 -10.20 12.85 -1.31
C VAL A 103 -11.15 13.03 -0.14
N ALA A 104 -12.18 13.87 -0.31
CA ALA A 104 -13.31 13.91 0.61
C ALA A 104 -14.01 12.54 0.68
N GLY A 105 -14.29 12.05 1.89
CA GLY A 105 -15.02 10.79 2.11
C GLY A 105 -14.41 9.90 3.20
N GLY A 106 -15.11 8.82 3.56
CA GLY A 106 -14.69 7.93 4.65
C GLY A 106 -15.02 8.54 6.01
N ALA A 107 -14.02 8.67 6.89
CA ALA A 107 -14.23 9.18 8.24
C ALA A 107 -14.84 10.59 8.22
N ARG A 108 -15.80 10.84 9.11
CA ARG A 108 -16.49 12.14 9.22
C ARG A 108 -15.52 13.31 9.36
N THR A 109 -14.48 13.17 10.16
CA THR A 109 -13.40 14.15 10.31
C THR A 109 -12.77 14.51 8.97
N ASN A 110 -12.43 13.52 8.13
CA ASN A 110 -11.86 13.77 6.81
C ASN A 110 -12.83 14.53 5.89
N MET A 111 -14.12 14.17 5.93
CA MET A 111 -15.15 14.89 5.15
C MET A 111 -15.24 16.36 5.58
N LEU A 112 -15.26 16.65 6.88
CA LEU A 112 -15.36 18.01 7.40
C LEU A 112 -14.12 18.85 7.08
N VAL A 113 -12.92 18.29 7.23
CA VAL A 113 -11.67 18.98 6.91
C VAL A 113 -11.57 19.27 5.41
N ASN A 114 -11.89 18.30 4.53
CA ASN A 114 -11.89 18.55 3.09
C ASN A 114 -12.93 19.61 2.70
N ARG A 115 -14.13 19.55 3.28
CA ARG A 115 -15.18 20.54 3.01
C ARG A 115 -14.74 21.95 3.39
N ALA A 116 -14.10 22.12 4.55
CA ALA A 116 -13.61 23.41 4.99
C ALA A 116 -12.39 23.88 4.18
N ALA A 117 -11.52 22.97 3.76
CA ALA A 117 -10.35 23.31 2.96
C ALA A 117 -10.71 23.69 1.51
N GLY A 118 -11.90 23.31 1.03
CA GLY A 118 -12.28 23.44 -0.37
C GLY A 118 -11.41 22.56 -1.27
N ASP A 119 -11.17 23.00 -2.50
CA ASP A 119 -10.34 22.26 -3.47
C ASP A 119 -8.85 22.29 -3.13
N SER A 120 -8.44 23.20 -2.24
CA SER A 120 -7.05 23.44 -1.86
C SER A 120 -6.32 22.18 -1.40
N LEU A 121 -6.96 21.37 -0.57
CA LEU A 121 -6.34 20.18 0.00
C LEU A 121 -6.06 19.12 -1.08
N ARG A 122 -6.99 18.97 -2.03
CA ARG A 122 -6.85 18.03 -3.14
C ARG A 122 -5.82 18.54 -4.15
N GLN A 123 -5.90 19.82 -4.52
CA GLN A 123 -4.97 20.43 -5.46
C GLN A 123 -3.53 20.41 -4.91
N GLY A 124 -3.32 20.84 -3.67
CA GLY A 124 -2.01 20.79 -3.03
C GLY A 124 -1.47 19.36 -2.87
N SER A 125 -2.34 18.36 -2.69
CA SER A 125 -1.93 16.95 -2.74
C SER A 125 -1.41 16.55 -4.13
N LEU A 126 -2.13 16.94 -5.18
CA LEU A 126 -1.74 16.66 -6.57
C LEU A 126 -0.45 17.38 -6.97
N GLU A 127 -0.30 18.65 -6.62
CA GLU A 127 0.89 19.48 -6.87
C GLU A 127 2.13 18.92 -6.16
N GLY A 128 1.95 18.41 -4.94
CA GLY A 128 3.00 17.69 -4.22
C GLY A 128 3.25 16.26 -4.71
N GLY A 129 2.64 15.85 -5.84
CA GLY A 129 2.84 14.54 -6.46
C GLY A 129 2.19 13.37 -5.71
N ARG A 130 1.27 13.65 -4.78
CA ARG A 130 0.60 12.64 -3.95
C ARG A 130 -0.83 12.41 -4.41
N THR A 131 -1.06 11.25 -5.02
CA THR A 131 -2.41 10.76 -5.38
C THR A 131 -2.95 9.71 -4.41
N ARG A 132 -2.10 9.19 -3.52
CA ARG A 132 -2.44 8.21 -2.50
C ARG A 132 -1.68 8.44 -1.19
N ALA A 133 -2.32 8.12 -0.07
CA ALA A 133 -1.69 8.08 1.24
C ALA A 133 -1.22 6.65 1.56
N LEU A 134 -0.09 6.52 2.24
CA LEU A 134 0.41 5.26 2.79
C LEU A 134 0.20 5.24 4.31
N VAL A 135 -0.02 4.04 4.86
CA VAL A 135 -0.29 3.88 6.29
C VAL A 135 0.92 4.38 7.08
N ALA A 136 0.68 5.23 8.07
CA ALA A 136 1.71 5.85 8.89
C ALA A 136 2.80 6.62 8.10
N GLU A 137 2.46 7.19 6.94
CA GLU A 137 3.32 8.11 6.20
C GLU A 137 2.64 9.47 6.04
N PRO A 138 2.84 10.39 7.00
CA PRO A 138 2.26 11.72 6.97
C PRO A 138 2.74 12.53 5.76
N PHE A 139 1.82 13.30 5.18
CA PHE A 139 2.12 14.19 4.08
C PHE A 139 1.48 15.56 4.31
N ALA A 140 2.30 16.60 4.31
CA ALA A 140 1.85 17.96 4.58
C ALA A 140 1.41 18.66 3.29
N VAL A 141 0.24 19.29 3.34
CA VAL A 141 -0.32 20.09 2.27
C VAL A 141 -0.46 21.51 2.76
N LYS A 142 0.30 22.42 2.15
CA LYS A 142 0.13 23.86 2.37
C LYS A 142 -1.15 24.28 1.67
N LEU A 143 -2.06 24.90 2.41
CA LEU A 143 -3.30 25.42 1.84
C LEU A 143 -2.99 26.61 0.93
N SER A 144 -3.86 26.84 -0.04
CA SER A 144 -3.89 28.00 -0.94
C SER A 144 -4.56 29.18 -0.22
N GLN A 145 -4.28 30.41 -0.63
CA GLN A 145 -4.74 31.62 0.08
C GLN A 145 -6.28 31.76 0.12
N ASP A 146 -6.94 31.19 -0.88
CA ASP A 146 -8.39 31.16 -1.07
C ASP A 146 -9.09 30.02 -0.30
N SER A 147 -8.35 29.13 0.37
CA SER A 147 -8.94 28.05 1.15
C SER A 147 -9.76 28.62 2.32
N PRO A 148 -11.06 28.29 2.47
CA PRO A 148 -11.87 28.79 3.59
C PRO A 148 -11.28 28.40 4.95
N LEU A 149 -10.59 27.28 5.04
CA LEU A 149 -9.94 26.81 6.26
C LEU A 149 -8.81 27.74 6.75
N ARG A 150 -8.26 28.60 5.87
CA ARG A 150 -7.30 29.66 6.25
C ARG A 150 -7.90 30.71 7.17
N SER A 151 -9.19 31.04 7.03
CA SER A 151 -9.83 32.04 7.89
C SER A 151 -9.95 31.55 9.34
N GLU A 152 -9.88 30.23 9.55
CA GLU A 152 -9.82 29.61 10.87
C GLU A 152 -8.37 29.56 11.45
N GLY A 153 -7.40 30.11 10.71
CA GLY A 153 -5.99 30.23 11.09
C GLY A 153 -5.12 29.04 10.71
N VAL A 154 -5.64 28.08 9.92
CA VAL A 154 -4.90 26.89 9.48
C VAL A 154 -4.17 27.17 8.17
N ASP A 155 -2.86 26.97 8.16
CA ASP A 155 -2.02 27.14 6.97
C ASP A 155 -1.66 25.83 6.30
N THR A 156 -1.46 24.79 7.10
CA THR A 156 -1.00 23.48 6.63
C THR A 156 -1.86 22.38 7.21
N VAL A 157 -2.30 21.46 6.34
CA VAL A 157 -2.97 20.23 6.74
C VAL A 157 -2.01 19.06 6.56
N ILE A 158 -1.76 18.31 7.63
CA ILE A 158 -0.96 17.09 7.59
C ILE A 158 -1.91 15.90 7.40
N GLN A 159 -1.90 15.33 6.20
CA GLN A 159 -2.68 14.16 5.82
C GLN A 159 -2.03 12.90 6.39
N VAL A 160 -2.76 12.14 7.20
CA VAL A 160 -2.26 10.92 7.85
C VAL A 160 -3.24 9.78 7.63
N LEU A 161 -2.78 8.66 7.06
CA LEU A 161 -3.57 7.44 6.95
C LEU A 161 -3.22 6.50 8.12
N GLY A 162 -4.17 6.30 9.02
CA GLY A 162 -4.04 5.30 10.09
C GLY A 162 -4.26 3.86 9.59
N PRO A 163 -3.85 2.84 10.36
CA PRO A 163 -4.18 1.46 10.04
C PRO A 163 -5.69 1.27 9.98
N ASN A 164 -6.10 0.30 9.16
CA ASN A 164 -7.49 -0.05 9.06
C ASN A 164 -7.86 -1.04 10.18
N LEU A 165 -8.86 -0.71 10.99
CA LEU A 165 -9.38 -1.57 12.07
C LEU A 165 -10.81 -2.04 11.81
N ASP A 166 -11.34 -1.66 10.65
CA ASP A 166 -12.68 -2.08 10.24
C ASP A 166 -12.54 -3.28 9.31
N PRO A 167 -13.11 -4.45 9.66
CA PRO A 167 -13.03 -5.66 8.85
C PRO A 167 -13.71 -5.51 7.47
N ARG A 168 -14.52 -4.46 7.30
CA ARG A 168 -15.11 -4.04 6.02
C ARG A 168 -14.15 -3.23 5.13
N PHE A 169 -12.89 -3.00 5.53
CA PHE A 169 -11.84 -2.38 4.69
C PHE A 169 -10.57 -3.28 4.56
N PRO A 170 -9.75 -3.20 3.49
CA PRO A 170 -8.60 -4.10 3.28
C PRO A 170 -7.52 -3.86 4.34
N GLU A 171 -6.56 -4.78 4.49
CA GLU A 171 -5.48 -4.66 5.48
C GLU A 171 -6.01 -4.37 6.90
N CYS A 172 -7.14 -5.01 7.23
CA CYS A 172 -7.76 -4.86 8.54
C CYS A 172 -6.90 -5.54 9.61
N LEU A 173 -6.56 -4.79 10.65
CA LEU A 173 -5.79 -5.24 11.81
C LEU A 173 -6.66 -5.41 13.05
N ALA A 174 -7.98 -5.60 12.90
CA ALA A 174 -8.88 -5.84 14.03
C ALA A 174 -8.47 -7.07 14.87
N ASN A 175 -7.85 -8.06 14.24
CA ASN A 175 -7.35 -9.28 14.89
C ASN A 175 -5.84 -9.21 15.24
N GLU A 176 -5.18 -8.08 14.97
CA GLU A 176 -3.75 -7.85 15.25
C GLU A 176 -3.59 -6.58 16.11
N PRO A 177 -4.13 -6.54 17.35
CA PRO A 177 -4.22 -5.32 18.15
C PRO A 177 -2.85 -4.68 18.46
N ASP A 178 -1.81 -5.49 18.66
CA ASP A 178 -0.44 -4.98 18.91
C ASP A 178 0.14 -4.28 17.67
N ARG A 179 -0.08 -4.85 16.48
CA ARG A 179 0.36 -4.26 15.22
C ARG A 179 -0.43 -3.00 14.89
N ALA A 180 -1.75 -3.01 15.15
CA ALA A 180 -2.61 -1.85 15.05
C ALA A 180 -2.13 -0.71 15.97
N ARG A 181 -1.86 -1.02 17.24
CA ARG A 181 -1.32 -0.08 18.23
C ARG A 181 0.03 0.48 17.79
N TYR A 182 0.93 -0.37 17.32
CA TYR A 182 2.24 0.03 16.79
C TYR A 182 2.11 1.00 15.61
N LEU A 183 1.28 0.69 14.61
CA LEU A 183 1.09 1.57 13.45
C LEU A 183 0.39 2.88 13.80
N LEU A 184 -0.57 2.88 14.74
CA LEU A 184 -1.18 4.10 15.26
C LEU A 184 -0.15 4.96 16.00
N ARG A 185 0.71 4.34 16.81
CA ARG A 185 1.82 5.04 17.47
C ARG A 185 2.78 5.68 16.45
N GLN A 186 3.14 4.94 15.40
CA GLN A 186 3.96 5.45 14.30
C GLN A 186 3.29 6.64 13.58
N CYS A 187 1.96 6.65 13.45
CA CYS A 187 1.25 7.80 12.92
C CYS A 187 1.48 9.05 13.76
N TYR A 188 1.37 8.97 15.10
CA TYR A 188 1.65 10.09 15.98
C TYR A 188 3.11 10.56 15.90
N ASP A 189 4.06 9.62 16.01
CA ASP A 189 5.49 9.93 16.01
C ASP A 189 5.91 10.64 14.70
N LYS A 190 5.53 10.07 13.54
CA LYS A 190 5.90 10.64 12.24
C LYS A 190 5.16 11.94 11.94
N THR A 191 3.97 12.14 12.51
CA THR A 191 3.23 13.41 12.36
C THR A 191 3.99 14.54 13.04
N LEU A 192 4.51 14.32 14.25
CA LEU A 192 5.38 15.30 14.91
C LEU A 192 6.68 15.53 14.12
N ASP A 193 7.29 14.47 13.59
CA ASP A 193 8.50 14.61 12.77
C ASP A 193 8.22 15.41 11.47
N SER A 194 7.05 15.23 10.86
CA SER A 194 6.60 16.00 9.69
C SER A 194 6.36 17.47 10.03
N PHE A 195 5.63 17.72 11.12
CA PHE A 195 5.42 19.07 11.66
C PHE A 195 6.75 19.79 11.91
N TRP A 196 7.72 19.12 12.53
CA TRP A 196 9.02 19.71 12.81
C TRP A 196 9.78 20.13 11.56
N LYS A 197 9.78 19.29 10.52
CA LYS A 197 10.44 19.62 9.25
C LYS A 197 9.87 20.91 8.63
N LEU A 198 8.55 21.09 8.74
CA LEU A 198 7.87 22.29 8.23
C LEU A 198 8.30 23.52 9.02
N VAL A 199 8.15 23.47 10.35
CA VAL A 199 8.49 24.60 11.23
C VAL A 199 9.97 24.98 11.14
N SER A 200 10.88 24.00 11.05
CA SER A 200 12.32 24.25 10.91
C SER A 200 12.67 24.90 9.59
N SER A 201 11.97 24.54 8.50
CA SER A 201 12.17 25.18 7.20
C SER A 201 11.68 26.63 7.18
N GLU A 202 10.60 26.93 7.92
CA GLU A 202 10.05 28.28 8.06
C GLU A 202 10.96 29.19 8.90
N THR A 203 11.52 28.69 10.00
CA THR A 203 12.47 29.44 10.83
C THR A 203 13.82 29.63 10.15
N SER A 204 14.29 28.65 9.39
CA SER A 204 15.53 28.75 8.61
C SER A 204 15.40 29.68 7.40
N GLY A 205 14.23 29.73 6.76
CA GLY A 205 13.91 30.70 5.70
C GLY A 205 13.77 32.14 6.21
N ALA A 206 13.29 32.32 7.44
CA ALA A 206 13.25 33.63 8.10
C ALA A 206 14.63 34.08 8.61
N ALA A 207 15.49 33.15 9.04
CA ALA A 207 16.86 33.45 9.46
C ALA A 207 17.83 33.72 8.28
N ALA A 208 17.58 33.15 7.10
CA ALA A 208 18.45 33.31 5.92
C ALA A 208 18.42 34.71 5.27
N VAL A 209 17.60 35.65 5.75
CA VAL A 209 17.60 37.06 5.30
C VAL A 209 18.53 37.93 6.15
N VAL A 210 19.17 37.40 7.20
CA VAL A 210 20.11 38.16 8.02
C VAL A 210 21.38 37.34 8.29
N ALA A 211 22.52 37.92 7.89
CA ALA A 211 23.90 37.57 8.21
C ALA A 211 24.66 36.65 7.24
N THR A 212 25.44 37.31 6.38
CA THR A 212 26.75 36.88 5.86
C THR A 212 27.75 36.49 6.97
N PRO A 213 28.82 35.72 6.64
CA PRO A 213 29.47 34.82 7.58
C PRO A 213 30.71 35.42 8.26
N THR A 214 31.01 34.94 9.46
CA THR A 214 32.39 34.91 10.00
C THR A 214 32.65 33.57 10.69
N ALA A 215 33.81 33.02 10.38
CA ALA A 215 34.30 31.68 10.71
C ALA A 215 34.91 31.56 12.11
N ALA A 216 34.88 30.34 12.67
CA ALA A 216 35.89 29.68 13.51
C ALA A 216 35.28 28.33 13.99
N ALA A 217 35.75 27.17 13.55
CA ALA A 217 36.95 26.43 13.96
C ALA A 217 36.75 25.62 15.28
N ASP A 218 36.86 24.29 15.11
CA ASP A 218 37.39 23.28 16.03
C ASP A 218 36.71 23.06 17.40
N THR A 219 36.43 21.86 17.90
CA THR A 219 37.28 20.66 18.00
C THR A 219 36.46 19.44 18.44
N ALA A 220 36.98 18.26 18.12
CA ALA A 220 36.50 16.94 18.54
C ALA A 220 36.83 16.60 20.01
N ALA A 221 36.02 15.74 20.64
CA ALA A 221 36.50 14.72 21.59
C ALA A 221 35.47 13.61 21.79
N ALA A 222 35.95 12.37 21.69
CA ALA A 222 35.25 11.11 21.89
C ALA A 222 35.62 10.50 23.26
N ALA A 223 34.72 9.67 23.84
CA ALA A 223 35.03 8.53 24.74
C ALA A 223 33.70 7.81 25.11
N SER A 224 33.43 6.61 24.59
CA SER A 224 33.61 5.28 25.22
C SER A 224 32.86 5.10 26.55
N ALA A 225 31.76 4.36 26.60
CA ALA A 225 31.65 2.89 26.73
C ALA A 225 32.10 2.32 28.08
N ALA A 226 31.17 1.73 28.84
CA ALA A 226 31.39 0.57 29.70
C ALA A 226 30.05 -0.01 30.16
N ALA A 227 29.94 -1.34 30.15
CA ALA A 227 28.76 -2.12 30.46
C ALA A 227 28.94 -2.97 31.73
N ALA A 228 27.80 -3.16 32.43
CA ALA A 228 27.39 -4.30 33.27
C ALA A 228 28.16 -4.55 34.61
N PRO A 229 27.70 -5.46 35.51
CA PRO A 229 26.48 -6.29 35.50
C PRO A 229 25.73 -6.41 36.86
N GLY A 230 24.61 -7.15 36.84
CA GLY A 230 24.27 -8.11 37.90
C GLY A 230 23.12 -7.77 38.85
N ALA A 231 22.05 -8.58 38.84
CA ALA A 231 21.73 -9.54 39.90
C ALA A 231 20.23 -9.91 39.94
N SER A 232 20.03 -11.14 40.39
CA SER A 232 18.88 -12.03 40.32
C SER A 232 17.94 -11.99 41.53
N GLY A 233 16.74 -12.56 41.35
CA GLY A 233 15.85 -13.07 42.40
C GLY A 233 14.41 -12.65 42.14
N GLY A 234 13.36 -13.49 42.17
CA GLY A 234 13.21 -14.88 42.56
C GLY A 234 11.77 -15.07 43.07
N GLY A 235 11.05 -16.05 42.52
CA GLY A 235 9.98 -16.81 43.20
C GLY A 235 8.60 -16.16 43.40
N GLY A 236 7.55 -16.97 43.19
CA GLY A 236 6.23 -16.73 43.78
C GLY A 236 5.05 -17.13 42.89
N GLY A 237 4.70 -18.42 42.91
CA GLY A 237 3.48 -18.93 42.26
C GLY A 237 2.20 -18.55 43.01
N GLY A 238 1.08 -18.62 42.29
CA GLY A 238 -0.26 -18.50 42.85
C GLY A 238 -1.31 -18.97 41.85
N HIS A 239 -1.63 -20.26 41.90
CA HIS A 239 -2.84 -20.81 41.29
C HIS A 239 -4.07 -20.31 42.05
N CYS A 240 -5.11 -19.92 41.33
CA CYS A 240 -6.49 -20.07 41.81
C CYS A 240 -7.43 -20.32 40.62
N SER A 241 -8.16 -21.42 40.76
CA SER A 241 -9.19 -21.97 39.89
C SER A 241 -10.55 -21.29 40.15
N GLY A 242 -11.42 -21.26 39.13
CA GLY A 242 -12.77 -20.69 39.28
C GLY A 242 -13.66 -20.84 38.05
N SER A 243 -14.20 -22.05 37.89
CA SER A 243 -15.38 -22.51 37.15
C SER A 243 -16.27 -21.55 36.33
N ALA A 244 -16.47 -21.97 35.08
CA ALA A 244 -17.69 -22.00 34.24
C ALA A 244 -18.99 -21.28 34.66
N ALA A 245 -19.58 -20.59 33.68
CA ALA A 245 -21.03 -20.61 33.42
C ALA A 245 -21.31 -20.40 31.92
N ALA A 246 -21.99 -21.37 31.32
CA ALA A 246 -22.53 -21.30 29.97
C ALA A 246 -23.87 -20.56 29.97
N ALA A 247 -24.14 -19.77 28.92
CA ALA A 247 -25.49 -19.35 28.57
C ALA A 247 -25.63 -19.30 27.05
N ASP A 248 -26.37 -20.28 26.57
CA ASP A 248 -26.98 -20.42 25.25
C ASP A 248 -28.06 -19.35 25.05
N THR A 249 -28.00 -18.60 23.96
CA THR A 249 -29.20 -18.04 23.31
C THR A 249 -28.95 -17.93 21.81
N GLY A 250 -29.61 -18.82 21.05
CA GLY A 250 -29.61 -18.81 19.60
C GLY A 250 -30.44 -17.67 19.00
N VAL A 251 -29.94 -17.07 17.92
CA VAL A 251 -30.72 -16.24 16.99
C VAL A 251 -30.23 -16.42 15.55
N GLY A 252 -31.14 -16.89 14.69
CA GLY A 252 -31.34 -16.40 13.31
C GLY A 252 -30.28 -16.64 12.23
N LYS A 253 -30.48 -17.68 11.41
CA LYS A 253 -29.83 -17.81 10.09
C LYS A 253 -30.34 -16.72 9.13
N GLY A 254 -29.59 -15.64 8.99
CA GLY A 254 -29.70 -14.70 7.87
C GLY A 254 -28.64 -15.02 6.81
N ALA A 255 -29.05 -15.36 5.60
CA ALA A 255 -28.14 -15.63 4.49
C ALA A 255 -27.39 -14.35 4.09
N VAL A 256 -26.14 -14.21 4.56
CA VAL A 256 -25.23 -13.14 4.14
C VAL A 256 -24.72 -13.46 2.74
N THR A 257 -25.24 -12.77 1.73
CA THR A 257 -24.63 -12.75 0.40
C THR A 257 -23.26 -12.07 0.50
N LYS A 258 -22.18 -12.88 0.46
CA LYS A 258 -20.79 -12.40 0.43
C LYS A 258 -20.57 -11.53 -0.81
N ARG A 259 -20.71 -10.21 -0.69
CA ARG A 259 -20.23 -9.27 -1.72
C ARG A 259 -18.70 -9.38 -1.77
N LYS A 260 -18.16 -9.98 -2.84
CA LYS A 260 -16.72 -9.94 -3.13
C LYS A 260 -16.28 -8.48 -3.18
N ARG A 261 -15.32 -8.14 -2.34
CA ARG A 261 -14.83 -6.78 -2.10
C ARG A 261 -13.84 -6.42 -3.20
N ALA A 262 -14.13 -5.37 -3.98
CA ALA A 262 -13.28 -4.98 -5.10
C ALA A 262 -11.97 -4.32 -4.62
N LEU A 263 -10.84 -4.78 -5.14
CA LEU A 263 -9.53 -4.16 -4.95
C LEU A 263 -9.54 -2.77 -5.56
N ALA A 264 -9.10 -1.76 -4.82
CA ALA A 264 -9.20 -0.38 -5.27
C ALA A 264 -8.00 0.02 -6.15
N LEU A 265 -8.13 -0.28 -7.43
CA LEU A 265 -7.06 -0.17 -8.40
C LEU A 265 -7.09 1.18 -9.14
N PRO A 266 -5.92 1.75 -9.47
CA PRO A 266 -5.87 3.00 -10.21
C PRO A 266 -6.28 2.82 -11.67
N GLU A 267 -6.57 3.92 -12.34
CA GLU A 267 -6.70 3.95 -13.79
C GLU A 267 -5.37 3.57 -14.46
N TYR A 268 -5.43 2.72 -15.47
CA TYR A 268 -4.28 2.37 -16.28
C TYR A 268 -3.85 3.57 -17.12
N ARG A 269 -2.68 4.13 -16.84
CA ARG A 269 -2.14 5.25 -17.62
C ARG A 269 -1.33 4.73 -18.78
N ARG A 270 -1.70 5.19 -19.97
CA ARG A 270 -1.25 4.67 -21.27
C ARG A 270 0.18 5.07 -21.67
N THR A 271 0.84 5.97 -20.93
CA THR A 271 2.24 6.32 -21.22
C THR A 271 3.13 5.11 -20.96
N PRO A 272 3.74 4.51 -22.00
CA PRO A 272 4.61 3.37 -21.81
C PRO A 272 5.73 3.77 -20.85
N PRO A 273 5.96 2.99 -19.80
CA PRO A 273 7.01 3.28 -18.84
C PRO A 273 8.37 3.22 -19.54
N THR A 274 9.31 4.06 -19.10
CA THR A 274 10.64 4.03 -19.70
C THR A 274 11.35 2.80 -19.14
N PRO A 275 11.90 1.90 -19.99
CA PRO A 275 12.62 0.73 -19.48
C PRO A 275 13.68 1.16 -18.48
N VAL A 276 13.47 0.83 -17.21
CA VAL A 276 14.41 1.21 -16.17
C VAL A 276 15.71 0.46 -16.39
N LYS A 277 16.81 1.20 -16.50
CA LYS A 277 18.16 0.63 -16.60
C LYS A 277 18.55 0.05 -15.24
N GLY A 278 18.57 -1.27 -15.12
CA GLY A 278 19.05 -1.94 -13.90
C GLY A 278 20.57 -1.87 -13.78
N ALA A 279 21.09 -1.73 -12.56
CA ALA A 279 22.52 -1.69 -12.24
C ALA A 279 23.20 -3.09 -12.27
N GLY A 280 22.80 -3.99 -13.16
CA GLY A 280 23.29 -5.37 -13.15
C GLY A 280 22.90 -6.21 -14.38
N HIS A 281 23.07 -7.52 -14.27
CA HIS A 281 22.75 -8.45 -15.36
C HIS A 281 21.27 -8.32 -15.77
N TRP A 282 21.00 -8.18 -17.07
CA TRP A 282 19.69 -7.83 -17.62
C TRP A 282 18.55 -8.74 -17.15
N LYS A 283 18.82 -10.02 -16.87
CA LYS A 283 17.84 -10.96 -16.31
C LYS A 283 17.30 -10.54 -14.94
N ALA A 284 18.12 -9.89 -14.12
CA ALA A 284 17.81 -9.55 -12.73
C ALA A 284 17.17 -8.15 -12.56
N VAL A 285 16.80 -7.48 -13.65
CA VAL A 285 16.29 -6.10 -13.61
C VAL A 285 15.06 -5.96 -12.72
N LEU A 286 14.20 -6.99 -12.65
CA LEU A 286 12.96 -6.93 -11.88
C LEU A 286 13.18 -6.94 -10.36
N PHE A 287 14.32 -7.45 -9.88
CA PHE A 287 14.64 -7.42 -8.45
C PHE A 287 14.70 -6.00 -7.89
N GLN A 288 14.95 -4.97 -8.70
CA GLN A 288 14.97 -3.58 -8.23
C GLN A 288 13.63 -3.12 -7.65
N TYR A 289 12.51 -3.69 -8.11
CA TYR A 289 11.17 -3.40 -7.57
C TYR A 289 10.89 -4.11 -6.25
N LEU A 290 11.80 -5.00 -5.80
CA LEU A 290 11.67 -5.81 -4.60
C LEU A 290 12.75 -5.49 -3.55
N LYS A 291 13.65 -4.54 -3.85
CA LYS A 291 14.68 -4.04 -2.91
C LYS A 291 14.09 -3.03 -1.93
N ASP A 292 14.81 -2.85 -0.82
CA ASP A 292 14.50 -2.10 0.41
C ASP A 292 13.48 -0.94 0.31
N GLU A 293 12.69 -0.79 1.36
CA GLU A 293 11.81 0.37 1.54
C GLU A 293 12.59 1.56 2.16
N PRO A 294 12.38 2.80 1.68
CA PRO A 294 11.45 3.20 0.63
C PRO A 294 11.99 3.00 -0.80
N MET A 295 11.11 2.54 -1.71
CA MET A 295 11.43 2.36 -3.13
C MET A 295 11.87 3.70 -3.78
N PRO A 296 12.96 3.73 -4.57
CA PRO A 296 13.38 4.92 -5.32
C PRO A 296 12.26 5.59 -6.12
N VAL A 297 12.21 6.92 -6.14
CA VAL A 297 11.14 7.72 -6.77
C VAL A 297 10.99 7.38 -8.27
N GLU A 298 12.09 7.08 -8.94
CA GLU A 298 12.11 6.73 -10.35
C GLU A 298 11.36 5.42 -10.61
N LEU A 299 11.47 4.44 -9.71
CA LEU A 299 10.75 3.17 -9.79
C LEU A 299 9.28 3.31 -9.41
N GLN A 300 8.94 4.24 -8.51
CA GLN A 300 7.55 4.45 -8.08
C GLN A 300 6.62 4.81 -9.24
N ARG A 301 7.12 5.50 -10.26
CA ARG A 301 6.34 5.87 -11.47
C ARG A 301 5.95 4.66 -12.32
N GLU A 302 6.68 3.57 -12.17
CA GLU A 302 6.53 2.33 -12.92
C GLU A 302 5.64 1.32 -12.17
N VAL A 303 5.26 1.64 -10.93
CA VAL A 303 4.38 0.82 -10.10
C VAL A 303 2.92 1.19 -10.36
N TYR A 304 2.14 0.23 -10.84
CA TYR A 304 0.69 0.33 -10.99
C TYR A 304 -0.02 0.12 -9.65
N PHE A 305 0.41 -0.87 -8.87
CA PHE A 305 -0.18 -1.20 -7.58
C PHE A 305 0.87 -1.89 -6.71
N SER A 306 0.85 -1.69 -5.40
CA SER A 306 1.67 -2.47 -4.47
C SER A 306 0.95 -2.59 -3.13
N ASP A 307 1.14 -3.73 -2.49
CA ASP A 307 0.70 -4.02 -1.12
C ASP A 307 1.78 -4.83 -0.39
N ASN A 308 1.44 -5.46 0.73
CA ASN A 308 2.37 -6.28 1.52
C ASN A 308 2.76 -7.61 0.83
N GLN A 309 2.01 -8.07 -0.16
CA GLN A 309 2.20 -9.36 -0.81
C GLN A 309 2.95 -9.23 -2.14
N CYS A 310 2.70 -8.16 -2.89
CA CYS A 310 3.18 -8.02 -4.25
C CYS A 310 3.40 -6.56 -4.68
N VAL A 311 4.07 -6.42 -5.82
CA VAL A 311 4.13 -5.20 -6.60
C VAL A 311 3.69 -5.53 -8.03
N VAL A 312 2.77 -4.73 -8.56
CA VAL A 312 2.33 -4.76 -9.95
C VAL A 312 2.98 -3.57 -10.64
N VAL A 313 3.81 -3.84 -11.63
CA VAL A 313 4.50 -2.84 -12.42
C VAL A 313 4.03 -2.89 -13.86
N TYR A 314 4.17 -1.77 -14.56
CA TYR A 314 4.00 -1.78 -16.00
C TYR A 314 5.18 -2.51 -16.67
N ASP A 315 4.91 -3.32 -17.70
CA ASP A 315 5.97 -3.96 -18.47
C ASP A 315 6.70 -2.89 -19.31
N GLY A 316 8.02 -2.77 -19.17
CA GLY A 316 8.83 -1.78 -19.90
C GLY A 316 8.92 -2.03 -21.42
N TYR A 317 8.54 -3.22 -21.89
CA TYR A 317 8.45 -3.60 -23.30
C TYR A 317 7.09 -4.25 -23.59
N PRO A 318 5.98 -3.53 -23.44
CA PRO A 318 4.63 -4.12 -23.41
C PRO A 318 4.32 -4.85 -24.72
N LYS A 319 3.68 -6.02 -24.68
CA LYS A 319 3.39 -6.83 -25.89
C LYS A 319 1.95 -6.67 -26.40
N SER A 320 1.16 -5.85 -25.71
CA SER A 320 -0.20 -5.44 -26.04
C SER A 320 -0.46 -4.05 -25.42
N ARG A 321 -1.67 -3.50 -25.64
CA ARG A 321 -2.07 -2.20 -25.07
C ARG A 321 -2.05 -2.15 -23.54
N TYR A 322 -2.39 -3.26 -22.89
CA TYR A 322 -2.34 -3.40 -21.44
C TYR A 322 -1.44 -4.57 -21.09
N HIS A 323 -0.25 -4.28 -20.57
CA HIS A 323 0.68 -5.30 -20.13
C HIS A 323 1.32 -4.89 -18.80
N LEU A 324 0.96 -5.61 -17.74
CA LEU A 324 1.52 -5.47 -16.41
C LEU A 324 2.24 -6.75 -16.00
N LEU A 325 3.19 -6.60 -15.09
CA LEU A 325 3.88 -7.70 -14.41
C LEU A 325 3.54 -7.63 -12.93
N LEU A 326 3.02 -8.72 -12.37
CA LEU A 326 2.81 -8.88 -10.94
C LEU A 326 3.96 -9.71 -10.37
N LEU A 327 4.71 -9.11 -9.44
CA LEU A 327 5.85 -9.71 -8.77
C LEU A 327 5.51 -9.93 -7.29
N PRO A 328 5.65 -11.16 -6.75
CA PRO A 328 5.54 -11.38 -5.32
C PRO A 328 6.71 -10.72 -4.58
N LYS A 329 6.44 -10.14 -3.41
CA LYS A 329 7.49 -9.69 -2.49
C LYS A 329 8.16 -10.92 -1.86
N PRO A 330 9.49 -10.93 -1.63
CA PRO A 330 10.20 -12.09 -1.09
C PRO A 330 9.66 -12.59 0.25
N LYS A 331 9.19 -11.69 1.12
CA LYS A 331 8.56 -12.06 2.41
C LYS A 331 7.22 -12.82 2.26
N PHE A 332 6.61 -12.76 1.08
CA PHE A 332 5.32 -13.39 0.80
C PHE A 332 5.46 -14.68 -0.03
N LEU A 333 6.26 -14.62 -1.11
CA LEU A 333 6.56 -15.76 -1.97
C LEU A 333 7.90 -15.53 -2.66
N ASP A 334 8.95 -16.24 -2.25
CA ASP A 334 10.30 -16.15 -2.81
C ASP A 334 10.57 -17.30 -3.78
N VAL A 335 10.26 -17.08 -5.05
CA VAL A 335 10.43 -18.06 -6.13
C VAL A 335 10.99 -17.34 -7.35
N LYS A 336 11.95 -17.95 -8.05
CA LYS A 336 12.56 -17.30 -9.23
C LYS A 336 11.78 -17.54 -10.52
N GLN A 337 11.15 -18.71 -10.66
CA GLN A 337 10.50 -19.12 -11.91
C GLN A 337 9.40 -20.17 -11.67
N ALA A 338 8.45 -20.28 -12.59
CA ALA A 338 7.27 -21.12 -12.43
C ALA A 338 7.60 -22.61 -12.19
N SER A 339 8.69 -23.13 -12.77
CA SER A 339 9.12 -24.53 -12.57
C SER A 339 9.50 -24.89 -11.13
N GLU A 340 9.79 -23.90 -10.29
CA GLU A 340 10.12 -24.07 -8.87
C GLU A 340 8.88 -24.14 -7.98
N LEU A 341 7.69 -23.81 -8.50
CA LEU A 341 6.45 -23.90 -7.74
C LEU A 341 6.18 -25.35 -7.29
N ARG A 342 5.68 -25.47 -6.06
CA ARG A 342 5.37 -26.72 -5.38
C ARG A 342 4.04 -26.56 -4.67
N ARG A 343 3.21 -27.61 -4.69
CA ARG A 343 1.87 -27.57 -4.09
C ARG A 343 1.93 -27.26 -2.60
N ASP A 344 2.75 -28.01 -1.88
CA ASP A 344 2.73 -28.01 -0.41
C ASP A 344 3.38 -26.73 0.16
N GLU A 345 4.28 -26.10 -0.58
CA GLU A 345 4.98 -24.88 -0.17
C GLU A 345 4.27 -23.60 -0.66
N HIS A 346 3.79 -23.60 -1.90
CA HIS A 346 3.50 -22.35 -2.61
C HIS A 346 2.03 -22.14 -2.96
N LEU A 347 1.20 -23.19 -2.98
CA LEU A 347 -0.16 -23.10 -3.55
C LEU A 347 -1.06 -22.07 -2.84
N SER A 348 -0.94 -21.94 -1.52
CA SER A 348 -1.75 -20.98 -0.74
C SER A 348 -1.41 -19.53 -1.10
N SER A 349 -0.13 -19.16 -1.08
CA SER A 349 0.34 -17.82 -1.47
C SER A 349 0.09 -17.55 -2.96
N LEU A 350 0.26 -18.57 -3.81
CA LEU A 350 0.03 -18.47 -5.25
C LEU A 350 -1.45 -18.16 -5.57
N ARG A 351 -2.40 -18.78 -4.86
CA ARG A 351 -3.84 -18.49 -5.01
C ARG A 351 -4.19 -17.05 -4.64
N GLN A 352 -3.57 -16.52 -3.60
CA GLN A 352 -3.75 -15.12 -3.21
C GLN A 352 -3.16 -14.19 -4.29
N LEU A 353 -1.99 -14.52 -4.83
CA LEU A 353 -1.36 -13.81 -5.94
C LEU A 353 -2.26 -13.79 -7.19
N HIS A 354 -2.86 -14.94 -7.53
CA HIS A 354 -3.80 -15.08 -8.65
C HIS A 354 -5.11 -14.33 -8.42
N ALA A 355 -5.60 -14.27 -7.18
CA ALA A 355 -6.76 -13.45 -6.83
C ALA A 355 -6.49 -11.96 -7.07
N THR A 356 -5.30 -11.47 -6.68
CA THR A 356 -4.87 -10.10 -7.00
C THR A 356 -4.76 -9.88 -8.51
N ALA A 357 -4.13 -10.80 -9.25
CA ALA A 357 -4.06 -10.73 -10.71
C ALA A 357 -5.45 -10.69 -11.37
N THR A 358 -6.40 -11.48 -10.85
CA THR A 358 -7.79 -11.52 -11.34
C THR A 358 -8.49 -10.19 -11.08
N ALA A 359 -8.36 -9.62 -9.88
CA ALA A 359 -8.93 -8.31 -9.57
C ALA A 359 -8.36 -7.19 -10.46
N VAL A 360 -7.06 -7.25 -10.76
CA VAL A 360 -6.41 -6.33 -11.71
C VAL A 360 -6.95 -6.52 -13.12
N ALA A 361 -7.03 -7.76 -13.61
CA ALA A 361 -7.58 -8.07 -14.92
C ALA A 361 -9.04 -7.59 -15.07
N GLU A 362 -9.88 -7.78 -14.06
CA GLU A 362 -11.26 -7.31 -14.02
C GLU A 362 -11.32 -5.78 -14.10
N ALA A 363 -10.51 -5.08 -13.31
CA ALA A 363 -10.45 -3.62 -13.32
C ALA A 363 -9.98 -3.07 -14.68
N LEU A 364 -8.96 -3.67 -15.29
CA LEU A 364 -8.51 -3.27 -16.64
C LEU A 364 -9.59 -3.53 -17.69
N SER A 365 -10.30 -4.65 -17.58
CA SER A 365 -11.41 -4.98 -18.48
C SER A 365 -12.52 -3.92 -18.38
N GLN A 366 -12.86 -3.48 -17.16
CA GLN A 366 -13.81 -2.38 -16.92
C GLN A 366 -13.33 -1.03 -17.47
N GLN A 367 -12.02 -0.85 -17.60
CA GLN A 367 -11.39 0.32 -18.23
C GLN A 367 -11.24 0.18 -19.75
N GLY A 368 -11.88 -0.82 -20.37
CA GLY A 368 -11.89 -0.99 -21.83
C GLY A 368 -10.75 -1.84 -22.40
N ALA A 369 -9.98 -2.55 -21.57
CA ALA A 369 -8.90 -3.42 -22.04
C ALA A 369 -9.37 -4.68 -22.80
N GLY A 370 -10.68 -4.98 -22.78
CA GLY A 370 -11.24 -6.18 -23.37
C GLY A 370 -10.85 -7.43 -22.60
N VAL A 371 -10.45 -8.49 -23.32
CA VAL A 371 -10.06 -9.77 -22.69
C VAL A 371 -8.63 -9.69 -22.18
N ILE A 372 -8.46 -9.88 -20.86
CA ILE A 372 -7.16 -9.98 -20.19
C ILE A 372 -6.85 -11.44 -19.86
N ARG A 373 -5.61 -11.88 -20.11
CA ARG A 373 -5.09 -13.17 -19.64
C ARG A 373 -4.05 -12.97 -18.53
N CYS A 374 -4.06 -13.89 -17.58
CA CYS A 374 -3.16 -13.94 -16.43
C CYS A 374 -2.37 -15.24 -16.45
N GLY A 375 -1.04 -15.17 -16.41
CA GLY A 375 -0.22 -16.38 -16.44
C GLY A 375 1.28 -16.15 -16.49
N TYR A 376 2.03 -17.22 -16.71
CA TYR A 376 3.49 -17.24 -16.65
C TYR A 376 4.08 -17.72 -17.97
N HIS A 377 5.29 -17.29 -18.28
CA HIS A 377 6.09 -18.00 -19.26
C HIS A 377 6.67 -19.28 -18.65
N GLY A 378 6.59 -20.40 -19.36
CA GLY A 378 7.14 -21.69 -18.91
C GLY A 378 8.67 -21.65 -18.74
N ILE A 379 9.36 -20.84 -19.55
CA ILE A 379 10.77 -20.49 -19.36
C ILE A 379 10.85 -18.95 -19.34
N PRO A 380 11.02 -18.32 -18.16
CA PRO A 380 10.99 -16.87 -18.08
C PRO A 380 12.26 -16.24 -18.66
N SER A 381 12.11 -15.06 -19.24
CA SER A 381 13.25 -14.26 -19.73
C SER A 381 13.92 -13.44 -18.63
N LEU A 382 13.19 -13.12 -17.55
CA LEU A 382 13.63 -12.31 -16.42
C LEU A 382 13.42 -13.06 -15.11
N GLU A 383 14.13 -12.64 -14.06
CA GLU A 383 13.97 -13.08 -12.68
C GLU A 383 13.73 -11.86 -11.79
N PRO A 384 12.91 -11.97 -10.72
CA PRO A 384 12.30 -13.21 -10.19
C PRO A 384 10.94 -13.56 -10.85
N LEU A 385 10.18 -14.49 -10.24
CA LEU A 385 8.87 -14.93 -10.72
C LEU A 385 7.97 -13.71 -10.97
N HIS A 386 7.36 -13.66 -12.14
CA HIS A 386 6.44 -12.59 -12.51
C HIS A 386 5.26 -13.18 -13.28
N LEU A 387 4.05 -12.80 -12.87
CA LEU A 387 2.82 -13.12 -13.56
C LEU A 387 2.52 -12.00 -14.56
N HIS A 388 2.30 -12.36 -15.82
CA HIS A 388 1.83 -11.45 -16.86
C HIS A 388 0.33 -11.22 -16.74
N ILE A 389 -0.08 -9.96 -16.70
CA ILE A 389 -1.48 -9.52 -16.83
C ILE A 389 -1.56 -8.77 -18.15
N ILE A 390 -2.07 -9.43 -19.20
CA ILE A 390 -1.90 -8.99 -20.58
C ILE A 390 -3.21 -9.02 -21.38
N SER A 391 -3.53 -7.93 -22.06
CA SER A 391 -4.66 -7.85 -22.99
C SER A 391 -4.42 -8.64 -24.28
N GLN A 392 -5.49 -9.22 -24.83
CA GLN A 392 -5.44 -10.08 -26.01
C GLN A 392 -5.52 -9.32 -27.36
N ASP A 393 -5.39 -7.98 -27.37
CA ASP A 393 -5.27 -7.21 -28.61
C ASP A 393 -3.91 -7.42 -29.29
N PHE A 394 -2.85 -7.63 -28.49
CA PHE A 394 -1.47 -7.72 -28.97
C PHE A 394 -1.04 -6.56 -29.89
N ASP A 395 -1.67 -5.40 -29.72
CA ASP A 395 -1.38 -4.17 -30.43
C ASP A 395 -0.28 -3.42 -29.68
N SER A 396 0.96 -3.63 -30.13
CA SER A 396 2.14 -2.97 -29.59
C SER A 396 3.26 -2.89 -30.61
N GLU A 397 3.97 -1.75 -30.61
CA GLU A 397 5.21 -1.56 -31.36
C GLU A 397 6.34 -2.49 -30.88
N ARG A 398 6.33 -2.92 -29.61
CA ARG A 398 7.37 -3.80 -29.02
C ARG A 398 7.14 -5.29 -29.31
N LEU A 399 6.00 -5.67 -29.87
CA LEU A 399 5.72 -7.02 -30.35
C LEU A 399 6.34 -7.22 -31.75
N THR A 400 7.66 -7.43 -31.81
CA THR A 400 8.40 -7.41 -33.09
C THR A 400 8.89 -8.76 -33.60
N LYS A 401 8.99 -9.79 -32.75
CA LYS A 401 9.64 -11.06 -33.07
C LYS A 401 8.67 -12.23 -32.95
N ARG A 402 8.89 -13.28 -33.75
CA ARG A 402 8.15 -14.54 -33.69
C ARG A 402 8.10 -15.13 -32.28
N LYS A 403 9.24 -15.16 -31.60
CA LYS A 403 9.30 -15.62 -30.20
C LYS A 403 8.40 -14.80 -29.26
N HIS A 404 8.27 -13.49 -29.47
CA HIS A 404 7.39 -12.66 -28.63
C HIS A 404 5.93 -13.01 -28.88
N TRP A 405 5.55 -13.40 -30.10
CA TRP A 405 4.18 -13.85 -30.37
C TRP A 405 3.93 -15.20 -29.72
N ASN A 406 4.76 -16.18 -30.09
CA ASN A 406 4.60 -17.57 -29.66
C ASN A 406 4.67 -17.72 -28.14
N SER A 407 5.41 -16.87 -27.42
CA SER A 407 5.50 -16.94 -25.96
C SER A 407 4.17 -16.66 -25.25
N PHE A 408 3.24 -15.92 -25.88
CA PHE A 408 1.91 -15.62 -25.30
C PHE A 408 0.77 -16.42 -25.93
N THR A 409 0.95 -16.92 -27.16
CA THR A 409 -0.13 -17.54 -27.95
C THR A 409 0.00 -19.06 -28.11
N THR A 410 0.95 -19.69 -27.43
CA THR A 410 1.12 -21.15 -27.40
C THR A 410 1.05 -21.68 -25.96
N ASP A 411 1.31 -22.97 -25.76
CA ASP A 411 1.48 -23.57 -24.42
C ASP A 411 2.77 -23.12 -23.71
N PHE A 412 3.57 -22.26 -24.34
CA PHE A 412 4.63 -21.53 -23.64
C PHE A 412 4.07 -20.59 -22.56
N PHE A 413 2.84 -20.08 -22.77
CA PHE A 413 2.12 -19.31 -21.77
C PHE A 413 1.25 -20.23 -20.91
N LEU A 414 1.63 -20.35 -19.64
CA LEU A 414 0.97 -21.14 -18.62
C LEU A 414 -0.09 -20.26 -17.93
N ASP A 415 -1.37 -20.47 -18.25
CA ASP A 415 -2.47 -19.76 -17.60
C ASP A 415 -2.48 -20.04 -16.08
N ALA A 416 -2.76 -19.01 -15.28
CA ALA A 416 -2.76 -19.10 -13.82
C ALA A 416 -3.65 -20.24 -13.29
N SER A 417 -4.83 -20.45 -13.90
CA SER A 417 -5.74 -21.54 -13.56
C SER A 417 -5.17 -22.94 -13.88
N TRP A 418 -4.42 -23.07 -14.98
CA TRP A 418 -3.73 -24.31 -15.32
C TRP A 418 -2.60 -24.61 -14.33
N VAL A 419 -1.83 -23.59 -13.93
CA VAL A 419 -0.75 -23.72 -12.93
C VAL A 419 -1.32 -24.24 -11.61
N GLU A 420 -2.41 -23.66 -11.11
CA GLU A 420 -3.07 -24.15 -9.88
C GLU A 420 -3.56 -25.59 -10.01
N ALA A 421 -4.28 -25.91 -11.09
CA ALA A 421 -4.81 -27.24 -11.32
C ALA A 421 -3.68 -28.28 -11.39
N ARG A 422 -2.57 -27.94 -12.05
CA ARG A 422 -1.42 -28.82 -12.20
C ARG A 422 -0.70 -29.06 -10.88
N LEU A 423 -0.53 -28.03 -10.05
CA LEU A 423 0.05 -28.16 -8.72
C LEU A 423 -0.84 -29.03 -7.83
N LEU A 424 -2.16 -28.84 -7.85
CA LEU A 424 -3.11 -29.69 -7.11
C LEU A 424 -2.99 -31.16 -7.52
N GLU A 425 -2.98 -31.44 -8.82
CA GLU A 425 -2.94 -32.79 -9.40
C GLU A 425 -1.61 -33.50 -9.09
N ARG A 426 -0.47 -32.82 -9.31
CA ARG A 426 0.85 -33.48 -9.39
C ARG A 426 1.90 -33.00 -8.39
N GLY A 427 1.59 -32.03 -7.56
CA GLY A 427 2.56 -31.44 -6.61
C GLY A 427 3.56 -30.47 -7.25
N SER A 428 3.77 -30.53 -8.58
CA SER A 428 4.70 -29.69 -9.35
C SER A 428 4.19 -29.52 -10.79
N LEU A 429 4.81 -28.60 -11.55
CA LEU A 429 4.37 -28.33 -12.93
C LEU A 429 4.84 -29.38 -13.96
N GLY A 430 5.98 -30.04 -13.73
CA GLY A 430 6.54 -31.02 -14.67
C GLY A 430 6.79 -30.45 -16.07
N LEU A 431 7.39 -29.26 -16.16
CA LEU A 431 7.61 -28.55 -17.42
C LEU A 431 8.75 -29.19 -18.23
N ASP A 432 8.45 -29.63 -19.44
CA ASP A 432 9.44 -30.06 -20.42
C ASP A 432 10.07 -28.83 -21.11
N LYS A 433 11.31 -28.52 -20.73
CA LYS A 433 12.02 -27.34 -21.22
C LYS A 433 12.37 -27.44 -22.72
N GLU A 434 12.58 -28.64 -23.25
CA GLU A 434 12.92 -28.82 -24.66
C GLU A 434 11.69 -28.58 -25.53
N ARG A 435 10.56 -29.18 -25.14
CA ARG A 435 9.27 -28.92 -25.79
C ARG A 435 8.90 -27.44 -25.72
N LEU A 436 9.06 -26.79 -24.57
CA LEU A 436 8.75 -25.36 -24.43
C LEU A 436 9.64 -24.49 -25.34
N LYS A 437 10.95 -24.75 -25.41
CA LYS A 437 11.84 -24.03 -26.34
C LYS A 437 11.42 -24.21 -27.79
N ALA A 438 10.97 -25.40 -28.18
CA ALA A 438 10.51 -25.66 -29.55
C ALA A 438 9.28 -24.81 -29.92
N LEU A 439 8.39 -24.51 -28.95
CA LEU A 439 7.21 -23.66 -29.19
C LEU A 439 7.56 -22.24 -29.65
N GLU A 440 8.66 -21.66 -29.15
CA GLU A 440 9.08 -20.32 -29.55
C GLU A 440 9.43 -20.24 -31.06
N ALA A 441 9.87 -21.35 -31.65
CA ALA A 441 10.26 -21.45 -33.05
C ALA A 441 9.10 -21.80 -34.00
N THR A 442 7.95 -22.21 -33.47
CA THR A 442 6.80 -22.67 -34.28
C THR A 442 6.33 -21.62 -35.31
N PRO A 443 5.78 -22.05 -36.47
CA PRO A 443 5.25 -21.12 -37.46
C PRO A 443 4.20 -20.18 -36.87
N LEU A 444 4.22 -18.91 -37.30
CA LEU A 444 3.26 -17.92 -36.82
C LEU A 444 1.85 -18.32 -37.22
N ARG A 445 0.95 -18.34 -36.25
CA ARG A 445 -0.48 -18.56 -36.46
C ARG A 445 -1.28 -17.55 -35.67
N CYS A 446 -2.40 -17.09 -36.23
CA CYS A 446 -3.35 -16.31 -35.46
C CYS A 446 -3.92 -17.16 -34.31
N PHE A 447 -3.94 -16.63 -33.10
CA PHE A 447 -4.46 -17.36 -31.94
C PHE A 447 -6.00 -17.47 -31.94
N ARG A 448 -6.69 -16.74 -32.83
CA ARG A 448 -8.15 -16.74 -32.95
C ARG A 448 -8.61 -17.70 -34.04
N CYS A 449 -8.10 -17.56 -35.25
CA CYS A 449 -8.53 -18.32 -36.42
C CYS A 449 -7.55 -19.40 -36.88
N HIS A 450 -6.38 -19.51 -36.24
CA HIS A 450 -5.32 -20.47 -36.56
C HIS A 450 -4.70 -20.34 -37.97
N SER A 451 -5.09 -19.33 -38.75
CA SER A 451 -4.51 -19.03 -40.05
C SER A 451 -3.00 -18.81 -39.93
N PRO A 452 -2.19 -19.44 -40.81
CA PRO A 452 -0.74 -19.27 -40.80
C PRO A 452 -0.37 -17.87 -41.30
N MET A 453 0.73 -17.33 -40.76
CA MET A 453 1.29 -16.04 -41.14
C MET A 453 2.75 -16.21 -41.53
N THR A 454 3.16 -15.50 -42.58
CA THR A 454 4.53 -15.60 -43.11
C THR A 454 5.53 -14.81 -42.27
N ASN A 455 5.10 -13.67 -41.71
CA ASN A 455 5.93 -12.81 -40.87
C ASN A 455 5.09 -12.00 -39.87
N MET A 456 5.76 -11.29 -38.97
CA MET A 456 5.11 -10.47 -37.93
C MET A 456 4.28 -9.32 -38.49
N THR A 457 4.69 -8.71 -39.60
CA THR A 457 3.93 -7.62 -40.25
C THR A 457 2.59 -8.13 -40.74
N LYS A 458 2.57 -9.24 -41.48
CA LYS A 458 1.34 -9.88 -41.95
C LYS A 458 0.45 -10.36 -40.81
N LEU A 459 1.04 -10.86 -39.74
CA LEU A 459 0.29 -11.19 -38.53
C LEU A 459 -0.38 -9.95 -37.93
N LYS A 460 0.33 -8.84 -37.76
CA LYS A 460 -0.25 -7.60 -37.21
C LYS A 460 -1.36 -7.03 -38.09
N GLU A 461 -1.15 -6.98 -39.41
CA GLU A 461 -2.19 -6.61 -40.38
C GLU A 461 -3.43 -7.50 -40.22
N HIS A 462 -3.24 -8.81 -40.09
CA HIS A 462 -4.33 -9.76 -39.90
C HIS A 462 -5.10 -9.53 -38.60
N LEU A 463 -4.41 -9.22 -37.49
CA LEU A 463 -5.05 -8.99 -36.19
C LEU A 463 -6.00 -7.79 -36.17
N LEU A 464 -5.79 -6.80 -37.04
CA LEU A 464 -6.69 -5.64 -37.16
C LEU A 464 -8.08 -6.01 -37.73
N GLY A 465 -8.16 -7.09 -38.52
CA GLY A 465 -9.40 -7.55 -39.13
C GLY A 465 -9.95 -8.87 -38.57
N CYS A 466 -9.20 -9.58 -37.72
CA CYS A 466 -9.59 -10.88 -37.21
C CYS A 466 -10.56 -10.77 -36.02
N ASN A 467 -11.85 -10.85 -36.31
CA ASN A 467 -12.93 -10.72 -35.32
C ASN A 467 -13.38 -12.05 -34.70
N LEU A 468 -12.68 -13.16 -34.98
CA LEU A 468 -13.02 -14.45 -34.33
C LEU A 468 -12.78 -14.37 -32.81
N PRO A 469 -13.63 -15.04 -32.02
CA PRO A 469 -13.52 -15.01 -30.58
C PRO A 469 -12.17 -15.60 -30.14
N VAL A 470 -11.66 -15.11 -29.00
CA VAL A 470 -10.49 -15.72 -28.36
C VAL A 470 -10.87 -17.14 -27.94
N PRO A 471 -10.13 -18.19 -28.32
CA PRO A 471 -10.42 -19.55 -27.90
C PRO A 471 -10.38 -19.63 -26.38
N LYS A 472 -11.44 -20.18 -25.78
CA LYS A 472 -11.39 -20.57 -24.37
C LYS A 472 -10.43 -21.76 -24.29
N LYS A 473 -9.27 -21.59 -23.66
CA LYS A 473 -8.49 -22.77 -23.25
C LYS A 473 -9.35 -23.51 -22.23
N ASN A 474 -9.76 -24.73 -22.55
CA ASN A 474 -10.50 -25.58 -21.62
C ASN A 474 -9.62 -25.78 -20.38
N SER A 475 -9.99 -25.15 -19.26
CA SER A 475 -9.56 -25.61 -17.94
C SER A 475 -9.99 -27.07 -17.85
N CYS A 476 -9.04 -27.97 -17.59
CA CYS A 476 -9.17 -29.43 -17.58
C CYS A 476 -9.69 -30.09 -18.88
N GLY A 477 -8.77 -30.70 -19.63
CA GLY A 477 -9.07 -31.67 -20.69
C GLY A 477 -7.83 -32.52 -20.93
N GLY A 478 -7.94 -33.81 -20.62
CA GLY A 478 -6.87 -34.79 -20.75
C GLY A 478 -6.31 -34.89 -22.16
N GLY A 479 -5.07 -35.37 -22.25
CA GLY A 479 -4.51 -35.84 -23.52
C GLY A 479 -5.35 -37.00 -24.03
N GLY A 480 -6.35 -36.69 -24.83
CA GLY A 480 -6.93 -37.62 -25.78
C GLY A 480 -6.01 -37.64 -26.99
N SER A 481 -5.46 -38.82 -27.27
CA SER A 481 -4.90 -39.17 -28.57
C SER A 481 -5.88 -38.77 -29.67
N SER A 482 -5.39 -38.10 -30.70
CA SER A 482 -5.97 -38.22 -32.03
C SER A 482 -4.82 -38.55 -32.96
N ASP A 483 -4.78 -39.82 -33.34
CA ASP A 483 -4.08 -40.28 -34.53
C ASP A 483 -4.65 -39.55 -35.75
N ALA A 484 -3.74 -39.04 -36.58
CA ALA A 484 -3.79 -39.06 -38.03
C ALA A 484 -2.36 -38.91 -38.56
#